data_AF-A0A951HR69-F1
#
_entry.id   AF-A0A951HR69-F1
#
_cell.length_a   1.000
_cell.length_b   1.000
_cell.length_c   1.000
_cell.angle_alpha   90.00
_cell.angle_beta   90.00
_cell.angle_gamma   90.00
#
_symmetry.space_group_name_H-M   'P 1'
#
loop_
_entity.id
_entity.type
_entity.pdbx_description
1 polymer ?
#
loop_
_entity_poly.entity_id
_entity_poly.type
_entity_poly.pdbx_seq_one_letter_code
_entity_poly.pdbx_strand_id
1 'polypeptide(L)'
;GELAELLDVSQGRVSRYEKGEEHPTLSAALGLQIIFGPEPRRLFPRVYSAIEDAVMRRAAELDLRWGDRNDPVTRRKRQLFADMVARAGNGGGA
;
A
#
# COMPACT_ATOMS: atom_id res chain seq x y z
N GLY A 1 18.88 -12.33 15.25
CA GLY A 1 17.47 -12.56 15.60
C GLY A 1 16.81 -13.21 14.42
N GLU A 2 15.99 -14.21 14.69
CA GLU A 2 15.36 -15.13 13.74
C GLU A 2 14.59 -14.37 12.65
N LEU A 3 13.88 -13.30 13.03
CA LEU A 3 13.16 -12.46 12.08
C LEU A 3 14.10 -11.75 11.08
N ALA A 4 15.28 -11.34 11.52
CA ALA A 4 16.26 -10.67 10.66
C ALA A 4 16.85 -11.63 9.62
N GLU A 5 17.08 -12.88 10.03
CA GLU A 5 17.55 -13.96 9.16
C GLU A 5 16.49 -14.35 8.13
N LEU A 6 15.22 -14.50 8.54
CA LEU A 6 14.12 -14.80 7.64
C LEU A 6 13.86 -13.70 6.59
N LEU A 7 14.19 -12.46 6.91
CA LEU A 7 13.99 -11.29 6.04
C LEU A 7 15.24 -10.92 5.24
N ASP A 8 16.36 -11.62 5.42
CA ASP A 8 17.67 -11.29 4.84
C ASP A 8 18.07 -9.82 5.08
N VAL A 9 17.95 -9.37 6.33
CA VAL A 9 18.33 -8.02 6.77
C VAL A 9 19.09 -8.06 8.10
N SER A 10 19.78 -6.96 8.45
CA SER A 10 20.42 -6.88 9.76
C SER A 10 19.39 -6.67 10.88
N GLN A 11 19.72 -7.14 12.09
CA GLN A 11 18.89 -6.91 13.29
C GLN A 11 18.62 -5.41 13.53
N GLY A 12 19.62 -4.56 13.25
CA GLY A 12 19.46 -3.11 13.35
C GLY A 12 18.39 -2.55 12.41
N ARG A 13 18.26 -3.11 11.19
CA ARG A 13 17.19 -2.73 10.26
C ARG A 13 15.82 -3.15 10.80
N VAL A 14 15.70 -4.37 11.34
CA VAL A 14 14.45 -4.85 11.97
C VAL A 14 14.03 -3.90 13.09
N SER A 15 14.95 -3.52 13.98
CA SER A 15 14.62 -2.59 15.08
C SER A 15 14.15 -1.22 14.58
N ARG A 16 14.74 -0.69 13.51
CA ARG A 16 14.29 0.57 12.91
C ARG A 16 12.92 0.45 12.25
N TYR A 17 12.61 -0.69 11.64
CA TYR A 17 11.27 -0.96 11.11
C TYR A 17 10.24 -0.97 12.25
N GLU A 18 10.54 -1.66 13.36
CA GLU A 18 9.65 -1.75 14.54
C GLU A 18 9.40 -0.38 15.19
N LYS A 19 10.43 0.48 15.22
CA LYS A 19 10.33 1.85 15.73
C LYS A 19 9.73 2.85 14.73
N GLY A 20 9.53 2.43 13.47
CA GLY A 20 9.10 3.32 12.39
C GLY A 20 10.14 4.37 11.98
N GLU A 21 11.40 4.18 12.35
CA GLU A 21 12.54 5.05 12.00
C GLU A 21 13.01 4.81 10.56
N GLU A 22 12.74 3.62 10.01
CA GLU A 22 13.04 3.25 8.63
C GLU A 22 11.85 2.50 8.02
N HIS A 23 11.57 2.73 6.73
CA HIS A 23 10.56 1.96 6.01
C HIS A 23 11.14 0.62 5.53
N PRO A 24 10.37 -0.48 5.64
CA PRO A 24 10.77 -1.74 5.03
C PRO A 24 10.92 -1.60 3.52
N THR A 25 11.90 -2.30 2.97
CA THR A 25 11.96 -2.53 1.52
C THR A 25 10.76 -3.36 1.07
N LEU A 26 10.45 -3.35 -0.23
CA LEU A 26 9.40 -4.20 -0.79
C LEU A 26 9.62 -5.68 -0.43
N SER A 27 10.85 -6.18 -0.55
CA SER A 27 11.19 -7.56 -0.20
C SER A 27 10.92 -7.86 1.28
N ALA A 28 11.28 -6.94 2.18
CA ALA A 28 11.01 -7.11 3.61
C ALA A 28 9.50 -7.05 3.91
N ALA A 29 8.74 -6.17 3.27
CA ALA A 29 7.29 -6.09 3.46
C ALA A 29 6.57 -7.36 2.97
N LEU A 30 6.97 -7.92 1.83
CA LEU A 30 6.45 -9.20 1.33
C LEU A 30 6.88 -10.36 2.23
N GLY A 31 8.13 -10.39 2.69
CA GLY A 31 8.62 -11.39 3.63
C GLY A 31 7.81 -11.39 4.93
N LEU A 32 7.49 -10.21 5.47
CA LEU A 32 6.65 -10.09 6.65
C LEU A 32 5.21 -10.57 6.42
N GLN A 33 4.63 -10.31 5.24
CA GLN A 33 3.33 -10.86 4.87
C GLN A 33 3.36 -12.40 4.82
N ILE A 34 4.43 -13.00 4.30
CA ILE A 34 4.61 -14.46 4.25
C ILE A 34 4.78 -15.04 5.66
N ILE A 35 5.60 -14.41 6.50
CA ILE A 35 5.92 -14.89 7.85
C ILE A 35 4.71 -14.80 8.76
N PHE A 36 4.03 -13.65 8.78
CA PHE A 36 2.98 -13.39 9.75
C PHE A 36 1.59 -13.76 9.22
N GLY A 37 1.35 -13.65 7.91
CA GLY A 37 0.04 -13.87 7.29
C GLY A 37 -0.84 -12.63 7.07
N PRO A 38 -0.81 -11.55 7.91
CA PRO A 38 -1.53 -10.32 7.63
C PRO A 38 -1.04 -9.58 6.39
N GLU A 39 -1.98 -8.91 5.74
CA GLU A 39 -1.67 -7.97 4.68
C GLU A 39 -0.78 -6.81 5.17
N PRO A 40 0.06 -6.23 4.29
CA PRO A 40 0.97 -5.13 4.62
C PRO A 40 0.31 -3.94 5.33
N ARG A 41 -0.99 -3.69 5.12
CA ARG A 41 -1.76 -2.67 5.84
C ARG A 41 -1.83 -2.89 7.36
N ARG A 42 -1.84 -4.14 7.83
CA ARG A 42 -1.84 -4.48 9.26
C ARG A 42 -0.45 -4.38 9.86
N LEU A 43 0.58 -4.69 9.07
CA LEU A 43 1.98 -4.62 9.49
C LEU A 43 2.49 -3.16 9.53
N PHE A 44 2.04 -2.33 8.60
CA PHE A 44 2.53 -0.97 8.40
C PHE A 44 1.40 0.05 8.20
N PRO A 45 0.47 0.20 9.17
CA PRO A 45 -0.75 0.97 8.97
C PRO A 45 -0.51 2.43 8.59
N ARG A 46 0.49 3.08 9.21
CA ARG A 46 0.84 4.48 8.90
C ARG A 46 1.43 4.64 7.50
N VAL A 47 2.33 3.74 7.11
CA VAL A 47 2.99 3.77 5.79
C VAL A 47 1.96 3.49 4.70
N TYR A 48 1.12 2.48 4.92
CA TYR A 48 0.05 2.12 4.00
C TYR A 48 -0.92 3.28 3.80
N SER A 49 -1.44 3.87 4.89
CA SER A 49 -2.38 4.99 4.81
C SER A 49 -1.78 6.21 4.11
N ALA A 50 -0.51 6.56 4.39
CA ALA A 50 0.15 7.68 3.69
C ALA A 50 0.30 7.43 2.18
N ILE A 51 0.61 6.19 1.77
CA ILE A 51 0.69 5.82 0.36
C ILE A 51 -0.70 5.80 -0.28
N GLU A 52 -1.69 5.23 0.41
CA GLU A 52 -3.08 5.16 -0.04
C GLU A 52 -3.64 6.57 -0.30
N ASP A 53 -3.51 7.49 0.65
CA ASP A 53 -3.93 8.88 0.50
C ASP A 53 -3.27 9.58 -0.69
N ALA A 54 -1.96 9.34 -0.89
CA ALA A 54 -1.22 9.91 -2.02
C ALA A 54 -1.70 9.33 -3.36
N VAL A 55 -1.95 8.02 -3.43
CA VAL A 55 -2.43 7.34 -4.65
C VAL A 55 -3.86 7.77 -4.97
N MET A 56 -4.75 7.81 -3.98
CA MET A 56 -6.15 8.20 -4.15
C MET A 56 -6.29 9.65 -4.61
N ARG A 57 -5.48 10.56 -4.05
CA ARG A 57 -5.41 11.97 -4.51
C ARG A 57 -4.97 12.10 -5.97
N ARG A 58 -3.91 11.38 -6.37
CA ARG A 58 -3.43 11.38 -7.76
C ARG A 58 -4.45 10.78 -8.71
N ALA A 59 -5.21 9.75 -8.28
CA ALA A 59 -6.29 9.17 -9.08
C ALA A 59 -7.40 10.21 -9.32
N ALA A 60 -7.80 10.97 -8.30
CA ALA A 60 -8.76 12.05 -8.44
C ALA A 60 -8.27 13.16 -9.40
N GLU A 61 -7.01 13.60 -9.26
CA GLU A 61 -6.39 14.58 -10.16
C GLU A 61 -6.36 14.09 -11.63
N LEU A 62 -6.05 12.81 -11.85
CA LEU A 62 -6.05 12.21 -13.18
C LEU A 62 -7.44 12.11 -13.78
N ASP A 63 -8.45 11.78 -12.99
CA ASP A 63 -9.84 11.72 -13.47
C ASP A 63 -10.36 13.10 -13.87
N LEU A 64 -10.08 14.12 -13.06
CA LEU A 64 -10.38 15.53 -13.39
C LEU A 64 -9.73 15.95 -14.71
N ARG A 65 -8.47 15.56 -14.93
CA ARG A 65 -7.75 15.87 -16.18
C ARG A 65 -8.34 15.21 -17.42
N TRP A 66 -9.07 14.11 -17.28
CA TRP A 66 -9.73 13.48 -18.41
C TRP A 66 -11.02 14.20 -18.82
N GLY A 67 -11.63 14.99 -17.93
CA GLY A 67 -12.86 15.75 -18.23
C GLY A 67 -13.95 14.86 -18.84
N ASP A 68 -14.58 15.29 -19.93
CA ASP A 68 -15.65 14.53 -20.58
C ASP A 68 -15.16 13.42 -21.54
N ARG A 69 -13.85 13.13 -21.54
CA ARG A 69 -13.30 12.07 -22.41
C ARG A 69 -13.97 10.73 -22.10
N ASN A 70 -14.52 10.09 -23.13
CA ASN A 70 -15.34 8.88 -22.99
C ASN A 70 -14.88 7.72 -23.91
N ASP A 71 -13.61 7.74 -24.32
CA ASP A 71 -13.06 6.62 -25.09
C ASP A 71 -12.98 5.34 -24.22
N PRO A 72 -12.95 4.15 -24.83
CA PRO A 72 -12.91 2.87 -24.11
C PRO A 72 -11.75 2.75 -23.09
N VAL A 73 -10.60 3.35 -23.37
CA VAL A 73 -9.43 3.29 -22.49
C VAL A 73 -9.66 4.14 -21.25
N THR A 74 -10.17 5.36 -21.43
CA THR A 74 -10.51 6.26 -20.31
C THR A 74 -11.61 5.67 -19.43
N ARG A 75 -12.64 5.06 -20.02
CA ARG A 75 -13.69 4.35 -19.24
C ARG A 75 -13.11 3.21 -18.41
N ARG A 76 -12.19 2.41 -18.96
CA ARG A 76 -11.57 1.30 -18.22
C ARG A 76 -10.71 1.79 -17.06
N LYS A 77 -10.02 2.92 -17.22
CA LYS A 77 -9.24 3.53 -16.12
C LYS A 77 -10.15 4.12 -15.03
N ARG A 78 -11.28 4.73 -15.39
CA ARG A 78 -12.30 5.18 -14.42
C ARG A 78 -12.89 4.03 -13.62
N GLN A 79 -13.15 2.89 -14.27
CA GLN A 79 -13.58 1.70 -13.55
C GLN A 79 -12.53 1.26 -12.51
N LEU A 80 -11.25 1.24 -12.87
CA LEU A 80 -10.18 0.94 -11.92
C LEU A 80 -10.18 1.92 -10.72
N PHE A 81 -10.37 3.21 -10.97
CA PHE A 81 -10.44 4.22 -9.89
C PHE A 81 -11.67 4.00 -8.99
N ALA A 82 -12.83 3.67 -9.55
CA ALA A 82 -14.02 3.32 -8.78
C ALA A 82 -13.79 2.07 -7.90
N ASP A 83 -13.14 1.04 -8.46
CA ASP A 83 -12.80 -0.18 -7.72
C ASP A 83 -11.80 0.11 -6.58
N MET A 84 -10.87 1.06 -6.77
CA MET A 84 -9.96 1.52 -5.71
C MET A 84 -10.72 2.16 -4.55
N VAL A 85 -11.67 3.07 -4.84
CA VAL A 85 -12.52 3.71 -3.82
C VAL A 85 -13.35 2.66 -3.06
N ALA A 86 -13.94 1.70 -3.77
CA ALA A 86 -14.73 0.63 -3.15
C ALA A 86 -13.89 -0.23 -2.19
N ARG A 87 -12.65 -0.59 -2.58
CA ARG A 87 -11.73 -1.34 -1.71
C ARG A 87 -11.33 -0.56 -0.45
N ALA A 88 -11.04 0.74 -0.57
CA ALA A 88 -10.72 1.59 0.57
C ALA A 88 -11.90 1.71 1.56
N GLY A 89 -13.13 1.88 1.05
CA GLY A 89 -14.34 1.95 1.87
C GLY A 89 -14.65 0.64 2.61
N ASN A 90 -14.33 -0.51 2.02
CA ASN A 90 -14.55 -1.82 2.63
C ASN A 90 -13.41 -2.25 3.58
N GLY A 91 -12.28 -1.54 3.59
CA GLY A 91 -11.11 -1.85 4.43
C GLY A 91 -11.19 -1.33 5.88
N GLY A 92 -12.21 -0.55 6.21
CA GLY A 92 -12.39 0.10 7.53
C GLY A 92 -13.08 -0.73 8.61
N GLY A 93 -13.38 -2.00 8.37
CA GLY A 93 -14.04 -2.87 9.35
C GLY A 93 -13.58 -4.32 9.27
N ALA A 94 -12.65 -4.71 10.15
CA ALA A 94 -12.42 -6.04 10.72
C ALA A 94 -11.13 -6.05 11.57
#